data_AF-A0A2N9JBZ0-F1
#
_entry.id   AF-A0A2N9JBZ0-F1
#
_cell.length_a   1.000
_cell.length_b   1.000
_cell.length_c   1.000
_cell.angle_alpha   90.00
_cell.angle_beta   90.00
_cell.angle_gamma   90.00
#
_symmetry.space_group_name_H-M   'P 1'
#
loop_
_entity.id
_entity.type
_entity.pdbx_description
1 polymer ?
#
loop_
_entity_poly.entity_id
_entity_poly.type
_entity_poly.pdbx_seq_one_letter_code
_entity_poly.pdbx_strand_id
1 'polypeptide(L)'
;MRFLFSPKIPIKTPLYLSTRLLFSRFNTPRISMAIPPPPSAKSVAVDSELGLAKRFWIKFRRESVLAMYTPFVHCLASGNLKIEAFRHYIAQDVHFLRAFAQA
;
A
#
# COMPACT_ATOMS: atom_id res chain seq x y z
N MET A 1 37.18 -38.15 19.91
CA MET A 1 36.67 -38.72 18.64
C MET A 1 35.95 -37.62 17.87
N ARG A 2 36.34 -37.43 16.60
CA ARG A 2 35.71 -36.52 15.62
C ARG A 2 34.54 -37.24 14.94
N PHE A 3 33.45 -36.54 14.67
CA PHE A 3 32.64 -36.54 13.43
C PHE A 3 31.73 -35.29 13.54
N LEU A 4 32.12 -34.10 13.03
CA LEU A 4 31.89 -33.59 11.67
C LEU A 4 30.54 -33.97 11.07
N PHE A 5 29.54 -33.10 11.21
CA PHE A 5 28.58 -32.81 10.13
C PHE A 5 28.08 -31.38 10.27
N SER A 6 28.69 -30.48 9.50
CA SER A 6 28.06 -29.25 9.05
C SER A 6 27.08 -29.57 7.92
N PRO A 7 26.04 -28.76 7.75
CA PRO A 7 25.69 -28.31 6.42
C PRO A 7 25.90 -26.80 6.33
N LYS A 8 26.82 -26.44 5.44
CA LYS A 8 26.83 -25.13 4.79
C LYS A 8 25.56 -25.00 3.97
N ILE A 9 24.72 -24.00 4.25
CA ILE A 9 23.93 -23.33 3.20
C ILE A 9 23.96 -21.82 3.48
N PRO A 10 24.52 -21.00 2.59
CA PRO A 10 24.38 -19.56 2.62
C PRO A 10 23.09 -19.18 1.88
N ILE A 11 21.99 -18.91 2.60
CA ILE A 11 20.80 -18.32 1.97
C ILE A 11 20.96 -16.79 2.01
N LYS A 12 21.80 -16.28 1.10
CA LYS A 12 21.68 -14.90 0.63
C LYS A 12 20.69 -14.89 -0.52
N THR A 13 19.40 -14.77 -0.21
CA THR A 13 18.39 -14.34 -1.17
C THR A 13 17.51 -13.30 -0.48
N PRO A 14 17.59 -12.00 -0.83
CA PRO A 14 16.38 -11.20 -0.70
C PRO A 14 15.37 -11.84 -1.65
N LEU A 15 14.30 -12.40 -1.10
CA LEU A 15 13.09 -12.70 -1.85
C LEU A 15 12.56 -11.36 -2.36
N TYR A 16 13.13 -10.90 -3.47
CA TYR A 16 12.51 -9.93 -4.33
C TYR A 16 11.24 -10.63 -4.81
N LEU A 17 10.11 -10.29 -4.20
CA LEU A 17 8.81 -10.67 -4.69
C LEU A 17 8.65 -9.96 -6.03
N SER A 18 9.21 -10.58 -7.07
CA SER A 18 9.10 -10.17 -8.45
C SER A 18 7.66 -10.40 -8.85
N THR A 19 6.80 -9.43 -8.57
CA THR A 19 5.51 -9.31 -9.24
C THR A 19 5.72 -8.72 -10.64
N ARG A 20 6.69 -9.28 -11.39
CA ARG A 20 6.64 -9.24 -12.84
C ARG A 20 5.76 -10.40 -13.24
N LEU A 21 4.48 -10.12 -13.46
CA LEU A 21 3.78 -10.52 -14.68
C LEU A 21 2.43 -9.78 -14.71
N LEU A 22 2.24 -9.09 -15.84
CA LEU A 22 0.98 -8.58 -16.38
C LEU A 22 0.33 -7.42 -15.63
N PHE A 23 0.88 -6.23 -15.78
CA PHE A 23 0.02 -5.05 -15.83
C PHE A 23 0.34 -4.27 -17.09
N SER A 24 -0.69 -4.17 -17.93
CA SER A 24 -0.73 -3.32 -19.11
C SER A 24 -0.10 -1.97 -18.77
N ARG A 25 0.99 -1.70 -19.48
CA ARG A 25 1.52 -0.38 -19.76
C ARG A 25 0.34 0.59 -19.82
N PHE A 26 0.25 1.53 -18.88
CA PHE A 26 -0.70 2.63 -18.99
C PHE A 26 -0.34 3.37 -20.27
N ASN A 27 -1.08 3.06 -21.33
CA ASN A 27 -1.03 3.81 -22.57
C ASN A 27 -1.70 5.14 -22.25
N THR A 28 -0.92 6.15 -21.93
CA THR A 28 -1.38 7.53 -22.02
C THR A 28 -1.79 7.71 -23.48
N PRO A 29 -3.06 7.92 -23.83
CA PRO A 29 -3.37 8.28 -25.21
C PRO A 29 -2.67 9.61 -25.47
N ARG A 30 -1.65 9.60 -26.34
CA ARG A 30 -1.24 10.82 -27.04
C ARG A 30 -2.49 11.27 -27.78
N ILE A 31 -3.13 12.31 -27.26
CA ILE A 31 -4.28 12.95 -27.89
C ILE A 31 -3.80 13.41 -29.26
N SER A 32 -4.24 12.70 -30.30
CA SER A 32 -4.12 13.15 -31.68
C SER A 32 -4.85 14.48 -31.78
N MET A 33 -4.16 15.51 -32.24
CA MET A 33 -4.70 16.87 -32.34
C MET A 33 -5.78 16.91 -33.45
N ALA A 34 -7.02 16.62 -33.08
CA ALA A 34 -8.21 17.00 -33.82
C ALA A 34 -9.13 17.73 -32.84
N ILE A 35 -9.36 19.02 -33.07
CA ILE A 35 -10.15 19.91 -32.22
C ILE A 35 -11.62 19.48 -32.26
N PRO A 36 -12.23 18.99 -31.16
CA PRO A 36 -13.68 18.83 -31.08
C PRO A 36 -14.34 20.13 -30.57
N PRO A 37 -15.61 20.41 -30.95
CA PRO A 37 -16.32 21.62 -30.54
C PRO A 37 -16.56 21.66 -29.02
N PRO A 38 -16.67 22.85 -28.39
CA PRO A 38 -16.75 22.97 -26.94
C PRO A 38 -18.10 22.47 -26.41
N PRO A 39 -18.15 21.43 -25.55
CA PRO A 39 -19.35 21.16 -24.79
C PRO A 39 -19.45 22.17 -23.64
N SER A 40 -20.52 22.95 -23.69
CA SER A 40 -21.20 23.63 -22.57
C SER A 40 -20.54 23.45 -21.21
N ALA A 41 -19.94 24.54 -20.71
CA ALA A 41 -19.39 24.65 -19.37
C ALA A 41 -20.50 24.52 -18.31
N LYS A 42 -20.86 23.28 -17.99
CA LYS A 42 -21.67 22.95 -16.80
C LYS A 42 -20.93 21.85 -16.04
N SER A 43 -20.67 22.14 -14.76
CA SER A 43 -20.19 21.25 -13.68
C SER A 43 -18.70 20.83 -13.62
N VAL A 44 -17.74 21.73 -13.90
CA VAL A 44 -16.30 21.41 -13.73
C VAL A 44 -15.84 21.43 -12.26
N ALA A 45 -16.53 22.15 -11.36
CA ALA A 45 -16.00 22.41 -10.01
C ALA A 45 -16.33 21.35 -8.95
N VAL A 46 -17.48 20.69 -9.02
CA VAL A 46 -17.93 19.75 -7.96
C VAL A 46 -17.33 18.34 -8.13
N ASP A 47 -16.93 17.98 -9.35
CA ASP A 47 -16.36 16.68 -9.69
C ASP A 47 -14.83 16.59 -9.47
N SER A 48 -14.18 17.73 -9.18
CA SER A 48 -12.73 17.81 -9.00
C SER A 48 -12.28 17.13 -7.69
N GLU A 49 -12.87 17.49 -6.55
CA GLU A 49 -12.45 16.98 -5.23
C GLU A 49 -12.86 15.52 -5.00
N LEU A 50 -14.11 15.15 -5.35
CA LEU A 50 -14.57 13.75 -5.36
C LEU A 50 -13.73 12.90 -6.33
N GLY A 51 -13.29 13.51 -7.44
CA GLY A 51 -12.37 12.92 -8.39
C GLY A 51 -10.97 12.69 -7.82
N LEU A 52 -10.43 13.61 -7.02
CA LEU A 52 -9.08 13.49 -6.44
C LEU A 52 -8.98 12.35 -5.44
N ALA A 53 -9.92 12.23 -4.50
CA ALA A 53 -9.94 11.12 -3.54
C ALA A 53 -10.00 9.76 -4.26
N LYS A 54 -10.88 9.66 -5.27
CA LYS A 54 -10.99 8.45 -6.11
C LYS A 54 -9.69 8.15 -6.86
N ARG A 55 -9.04 9.18 -7.42
CA ARG A 55 -7.74 9.04 -8.10
C ARG A 55 -6.65 8.58 -7.13
N PHE A 56 -6.58 9.13 -5.92
CA PHE A 56 -5.62 8.68 -4.91
C PHE A 56 -5.88 7.26 -4.42
N TRP A 57 -7.15 6.89 -4.19
CA TRP A 57 -7.52 5.53 -3.85
C TRP A 57 -7.08 4.52 -4.91
N ILE A 58 -7.38 4.81 -6.19
CA ILE A 58 -6.95 3.96 -7.31
C ILE A 58 -5.41 3.91 -7.38
N LYS A 59 -4.74 5.04 -7.20
CA LYS A 59 -3.28 5.16 -7.27
C LYS A 59 -2.57 4.32 -6.19
N PHE A 60 -3.05 4.37 -4.95
CA PHE A 60 -2.39 3.75 -3.79
C PHE A 60 -3.04 2.44 -3.32
N ARG A 61 -3.93 1.85 -4.14
CA ARG A 61 -4.65 0.62 -3.81
C ARG A 61 -3.71 -0.57 -3.52
N ARG A 62 -2.52 -0.61 -4.11
CA ARG A 62 -1.58 -1.71 -3.89
C ARG A 62 -0.92 -1.57 -2.52
N GLU A 63 -0.48 -0.37 -2.21
CA GLU A 63 0.15 0.02 -0.95
C GLU A 63 -0.84 -0.14 0.21
N SER A 64 -2.12 0.18 0.01
CA SER A 64 -3.15 -0.04 1.02
C SER A 64 -3.32 -1.52 1.36
N VAL A 65 -3.21 -2.43 0.38
CA VAL A 65 -3.24 -3.88 0.63
C VAL A 65 -2.00 -4.30 1.42
N LEU A 66 -0.80 -3.80 1.07
CA LEU A 66 0.42 -4.11 1.81
C LEU A 66 0.35 -3.64 3.28
N ALA A 67 -0.29 -2.50 3.54
CA ALA A 67 -0.52 -2.02 4.91
C ALA A 67 -1.41 -2.98 5.73
N MET A 68 -2.35 -3.68 5.10
CA MET A 68 -3.19 -4.68 5.78
C MET A 68 -2.47 -6.01 6.07
N TYR A 69 -1.38 -6.32 5.37
CA TYR A 69 -0.64 -7.59 5.54
C TYR A 69 0.65 -7.43 6.34
N THR A 70 0.73 -6.41 7.19
CA THR A 70 1.86 -6.30 8.13
C THR A 70 1.87 -7.47 9.13
N PRO A 71 3.04 -7.86 9.67
CA PRO A 71 3.11 -8.93 10.67
C PRO A 71 2.20 -8.71 11.87
N PHE A 72 2.01 -7.45 12.28
CA PHE A 72 1.07 -7.09 13.35
C PHE A 72 -0.37 -7.47 13.00
N VAL A 73 -0.90 -7.01 11.85
CA VAL A 73 -2.28 -7.29 11.43
C VAL A 73 -2.48 -8.78 11.16
N HIS A 74 -1.47 -9.46 10.61
CA HIS A 74 -1.51 -10.91 10.41
C HIS A 74 -1.61 -11.69 11.75
N CYS A 75 -0.79 -11.34 12.75
CA CYS A 75 -0.86 -11.95 14.08
C CYS A 75 -2.17 -11.59 14.81
N LEU A 76 -2.70 -10.38 14.60
CA LEU A 76 -3.98 -9.94 15.14
C LEU A 76 -5.14 -10.78 14.57
N ALA A 77 -5.18 -10.94 13.23
CA ALA A 77 -6.23 -11.70 12.55
C ALA A 77 -6.19 -13.20 12.86
N SER A 78 -4.99 -13.76 13.07
CA SER A 78 -4.81 -15.17 13.44
C SER A 78 -4.98 -15.46 14.93
N GLY A 79 -5.20 -14.44 15.77
CA GLY A 79 -5.32 -14.61 17.23
C GLY A 79 -4.02 -14.99 17.93
N ASN A 80 -2.87 -14.86 17.26
CA ASN A 80 -1.54 -15.18 17.79
C ASN A 80 -0.73 -13.91 18.15
N LEU A 81 -1.40 -12.76 18.31
CA LEU A 81 -0.75 -11.51 18.69
C LEU A 81 -0.40 -11.56 20.18
N LYS A 82 0.87 -11.28 20.50
CA LYS A 82 1.32 -11.13 21.89
C LYS A 82 0.59 -9.96 22.55
N ILE A 83 0.06 -10.18 23.76
CA ILE A 83 -0.67 -9.15 24.52
C ILE A 83 0.16 -7.87 24.72
N GLU A 84 1.47 -8.01 24.92
CA GLU A 84 2.35 -6.85 25.04
C GLU A 84 2.40 -6.03 23.74
N ALA A 85 2.51 -6.67 22.58
CA ALA A 85 2.51 -5.96 21.29
C ALA A 85 1.20 -5.19 21.07
N PHE A 86 0.07 -5.76 21.50
CA PHE A 86 -1.23 -5.08 21.47
C PHE A 86 -1.26 -3.86 22.39
N ARG A 87 -0.78 -3.97 23.63
CA ARG A 87 -0.68 -2.84 24.57
C ARG A 87 0.19 -1.70 24.04
N HIS A 88 1.35 -2.05 23.46
CA HIS A 88 2.25 -1.07 22.86
C HIS A 88 1.58 -0.36 21.66
N TYR A 89 0.85 -1.09 20.82
CA TYR A 89 0.09 -0.50 19.72
C TYR A 89 -0.93 0.54 20.21
N ILE A 90 -1.75 0.20 21.21
CA ILE A 90 -2.73 1.14 21.78
C ILE A 90 -2.04 2.36 22.40
N ALA A 91 -0.95 2.16 23.13
CA ALA A 91 -0.20 3.27 23.73
C ALA A 91 0.36 4.23 22.65
N GLN A 92 0.89 3.69 21.55
CA GLN A 92 1.38 4.49 20.42
C GLN A 92 0.24 5.21 19.69
N ASP A 93 -0.91 4.57 19.52
CA ASP A 93 -2.06 5.13 18.80
C ASP A 93 -2.60 6.38 19.50
N VAL A 94 -2.56 6.44 20.84
CA VAL A 94 -2.90 7.66 21.60
C VAL A 94 -2.02 8.85 21.20
N HIS A 95 -0.72 8.64 21.00
CA HIS A 95 0.18 9.71 20.57
C HIS A 95 -0.10 10.14 19.13
N PHE A 96 -0.38 9.18 18.24
CA PHE A 96 -0.77 9.46 16.87
C PHE A 96 -2.06 10.29 16.81
N LEU A 97 -3.11 9.89 17.52
CA LEU A 97 -4.39 10.59 17.53
C LEU A 97 -4.28 12.02 18.09
N ARG A 98 -3.45 12.22 19.11
CA ARG A 98 -3.16 13.56 19.65
C ARG A 98 -2.49 14.46 18.62
N ALA A 99 -1.49 13.94 17.90
CA ALA A 99 -0.82 14.70 16.85
C ALA A 99 -1.74 14.94 15.65
N PHE A 100 -2.54 13.95 15.27
CA PHE A 100 -3.50 14.04 14.16
C PHE A 100 -4.57 15.11 14.41
N ALA A 101 -5.05 15.26 15.64
CA ALA A 101 -6.02 16.29 15.99
C ALA A 101 -5.47 17.73 15.91
N GLN A 102 -4.15 17.90 15.89
CA GLN A 102 -3.49 19.20 15.79
C GLN A 102 -3.11 19.59 14.35
N ALA A 103 -3.14 18.63 13.42
CA ALA A 103 -2.74 18.80 12.02
C ALA A 103 -3.90 19.32 11.16
#